data_AF-A0A6J5TX08-F1
#
_entry.id   AF-A0A6J5TX08-F1
#
_cell.length_a   1.000
_cell.length_b   1.000
_cell.length_c   1.000
_cell.angle_alpha   90.00
_cell.angle_beta   90.00
_cell.angle_gamma   90.00
#
_symmetry.space_group_name_H-M   'P 1'
#
loop_
_entity.id
_entity.type
_entity.pdbx_description
1 polymer ?
#
loop_
_entity_poly.entity_id
_entity_poly.type
_entity_poly.pdbx_seq_one_letter_code
_entity_poly.pdbx_strand_id
1 'polypeptide(L)'
;MKERSINWMTEIVEMEKLTDYTCNPEYLSESNRLMTEKETFIKTVLNDYLIPGPDDTNINVEGIGMVEVGGLKKYPHVLLSQAFNLKMRMTAYCNNIIDLHLQLSVSNLVNKDFEMEIMNELLGPNNGGGIERMLEEPPSIAVKRQKLIKSIKKLKESKEVVCKIMDDMFNYAEYLV
;
A
#
# COMPACT_ATOMS: atom_id res chain seq x y z
N MET A 1 -10.12 5.20 -10.85
CA MET A 1 -9.70 5.65 -9.49
C MET A 1 -10.46 6.89 -9.06
N LYS A 2 -10.33 8.05 -9.72
CA LYS A 2 -11.00 9.30 -9.31
C LYS A 2 -12.52 9.17 -9.12
N GLU A 3 -13.22 8.56 -10.07
CA GLU A 3 -14.68 8.38 -10.01
C GLU A 3 -15.11 7.47 -8.84
N ARG A 4 -14.39 6.36 -8.61
CA ARG A 4 -14.63 5.48 -7.45
C ARG A 4 -14.48 6.24 -6.13
N SER A 5 -13.45 7.08 -6.01
CA SER A 5 -13.25 7.91 -4.80
C SER A 5 -14.36 8.95 -4.61
N ILE A 6 -14.86 9.56 -5.70
CA ILE A 6 -15.97 10.52 -5.62
C ILE A 6 -17.26 9.82 -5.15
N ASN A 7 -17.56 8.65 -5.71
CA ASN A 7 -18.74 7.87 -5.32
C ASN A 7 -18.66 7.44 -3.86
N TRP A 8 -17.49 6.98 -3.41
CA TRP A 8 -17.28 6.58 -2.02
C TRP A 8 -17.41 7.75 -1.04
N MET A 9 -16.84 8.93 -1.36
CA MET A 9 -17.03 10.12 -0.52
C MET A 9 -18.50 10.54 -0.45
N THR A 10 -19.22 10.41 -1.57
CA THR A 10 -20.66 10.70 -1.60
C THR A 10 -21.42 9.74 -0.68
N GLU A 11 -21.11 8.45 -0.72
CA GLU A 11 -21.71 7.43 0.12
C GLU A 11 -21.43 7.66 1.62
N ILE A 12 -20.20 8.02 1.99
CA ILE A 12 -19.87 8.38 3.38
C ILE A 12 -20.67 9.58 3.86
N VAL A 13 -20.78 10.62 3.05
CA VAL A 13 -21.57 11.81 3.41
C VAL A 13 -23.03 11.44 3.64
N GLU A 14 -23.61 10.54 2.83
CA GLU A 14 -24.98 10.06 3.05
C GLU A 14 -25.11 9.17 4.29
N MET A 15 -24.13 8.29 4.57
CA MET A 15 -24.13 7.47 5.78
C MET A 15 -23.97 8.30 7.06
N GLU A 16 -23.18 9.36 7.03
CA GLU A 16 -22.98 10.27 8.16
C GLU A 16 -24.25 11.06 8.50
N LYS A 17 -25.08 11.42 7.51
CA LYS A 17 -26.41 12.01 7.80
C LYS A 17 -27.32 11.08 8.60
N LEU A 18 -27.06 9.78 8.55
CA LEU A 18 -27.85 8.76 9.26
C LEU A 18 -27.19 8.32 10.58
N THR A 19 -25.91 8.61 10.79
CA THR A 19 -25.11 8.07 11.91
C THR A 19 -24.04 9.06 12.40
N ASP A 20 -23.86 9.20 13.73
CA ASP A 20 -22.83 10.07 14.32
C ASP A 20 -21.45 9.39 14.37
N TYR A 21 -20.73 9.36 13.24
CA TYR A 21 -19.37 8.80 13.13
C TYR A 21 -18.28 9.58 13.89
N THR A 22 -18.64 10.69 14.55
CA THR A 22 -17.71 11.55 15.31
C THR A 22 -17.22 10.94 16.63
N CYS A 23 -17.63 9.70 16.96
CA CYS A 23 -17.24 8.98 18.18
C CYS A 23 -15.90 8.22 18.09
N ASN A 24 -15.11 8.35 17.01
CA ASN A 24 -13.79 7.71 16.92
C ASN A 24 -12.79 8.37 17.91
N PRO A 25 -12.13 7.61 18.82
CA PRO A 25 -11.10 8.15 19.71
C PRO A 25 -9.93 8.82 18.97
N GLU A 26 -9.58 8.37 17.77
CA GLU A 26 -8.53 8.97 16.94
C GLU A 26 -8.95 10.36 16.45
N TYR A 27 -10.20 10.50 16.01
CA TYR A 27 -10.77 11.80 15.65
C TYR A 27 -10.77 12.76 16.85
N LEU A 28 -11.18 12.30 18.03
CA LEU A 28 -11.19 13.12 19.25
C LEU A 28 -9.78 13.57 19.62
N SER A 29 -8.80 12.66 19.55
CA SER A 29 -7.39 12.97 19.80
C SER A 29 -6.88 14.05 18.84
N GLU A 30 -7.10 13.87 17.54
CA GLU A 30 -6.64 14.80 16.52
C GLU A 30 -7.36 16.15 16.59
N SER A 31 -8.68 16.15 16.80
CA SER A 31 -9.44 17.38 17.00
C SER A 31 -8.99 18.13 18.25
N ASN A 32 -8.68 17.44 19.36
CA ASN A 32 -8.19 18.08 20.57
C ASN A 32 -6.79 18.67 20.37
N ARG A 33 -5.94 17.95 19.63
CA ARG A 33 -4.59 18.41 19.26
C ARG A 33 -4.64 19.70 18.44
N LEU A 34 -5.43 19.74 17.36
CA LEU A 34 -5.60 20.95 16.55
C LEU A 34 -6.21 22.12 17.33
N MET A 35 -6.98 21.83 18.38
CA MET A 35 -7.62 22.84 19.22
C MET A 35 -6.67 23.55 20.20
N THR A 36 -5.46 23.05 20.44
CA THR A 36 -4.49 23.71 21.35
C THR A 36 -4.04 25.07 20.83
N GLU A 37 -3.99 25.24 19.51
CA GLU A 37 -3.55 26.47 18.85
C GLU A 37 -4.62 27.57 18.77
N LYS A 38 -5.85 27.30 19.25
CA LYS A 38 -6.98 28.24 19.12
C LYS A 38 -6.67 29.61 19.71
N GLU A 39 -6.15 29.65 20.94
CA GLU A 39 -5.89 30.92 21.64
C GLU A 39 -4.74 31.69 20.98
N THR A 40 -3.70 30.98 20.57
CA THR A 40 -2.57 31.53 19.80
C THR A 40 -3.07 32.15 18.50
N PHE A 41 -3.88 31.41 17.73
CA PHE A 41 -4.47 31.88 16.47
C PHE A 41 -5.27 33.17 16.68
N ILE A 42 -6.20 33.20 17.64
CA ILE A 42 -7.04 34.38 17.86
C ILE A 42 -6.21 35.60 18.26
N LYS A 43 -5.22 35.41 19.14
CA LYS A 43 -4.30 36.48 19.52
C LYS A 43 -3.50 37.00 18.34
N THR A 44 -3.00 36.12 17.47
CA THR A 44 -2.25 36.54 16.29
C THR A 44 -3.12 37.31 15.30
N VAL A 45 -4.37 36.87 15.08
CA VAL A 45 -5.31 37.56 14.18
C VAL A 45 -5.70 38.95 14.72
N LEU A 46 -5.96 39.07 16.03
CA LEU A 46 -6.49 40.30 16.63
C LEU A 46 -5.41 41.29 17.12
N ASN A 47 -4.16 40.87 17.33
CA ASN A 47 -3.09 41.76 17.78
C ASN A 47 -2.24 42.28 16.62
N ASP A 48 -2.41 43.55 16.28
CA ASP A 48 -1.62 44.22 15.24
C ASP A 48 -0.12 44.32 15.56
N TYR A 49 0.29 44.24 16.84
CA TYR A 49 1.69 44.30 17.25
C TYR A 49 2.49 43.01 17.01
N LEU A 50 1.81 41.88 16.73
CA LEU A 50 2.46 40.59 16.48
C LEU A 50 2.62 40.27 14.99
N ILE A 51 2.08 41.11 14.10
CA ILE A 51 2.21 40.98 12.65
C ILE A 51 3.18 42.07 12.17
N PRO A 52 4.42 41.71 11.75
CA PRO A 52 5.40 42.69 11.32
C PRO A 52 5.06 43.21 9.92
N GLY A 53 4.21 44.24 9.87
CA GLY A 53 3.99 45.05 8.67
C GLY A 53 2.78 44.65 7.80
N PRO A 54 2.47 45.48 6.79
CA PRO A 54 1.27 45.35 5.95
C PRO A 54 1.26 44.12 5.03
N ASP A 55 2.40 43.42 4.88
CA ASP A 55 2.56 42.30 3.93
C ASP A 55 2.51 40.90 4.59
N ASP A 56 2.54 40.79 5.92
CA ASP A 56 2.55 39.50 6.65
C ASP A 56 1.14 39.09 7.11
N THR A 57 0.17 39.04 6.20
CA THR A 57 -1.19 38.57 6.50
C THR A 57 -1.33 37.06 6.49
N ASN A 58 -0.28 36.30 6.16
CA ASN A 58 -0.31 34.84 6.11
C ASN A 58 0.25 34.23 7.39
N ILE A 59 -0.54 33.39 8.04
CA ILE A 59 -0.10 32.60 9.20
C ILE A 59 -0.15 31.12 8.87
N ASN A 60 0.85 30.37 9.32
CA ASN A 60 0.82 28.92 9.21
C ASN A 60 -0.10 28.35 10.30
N VAL A 61 -1.20 27.75 9.89
CA VAL A 61 -2.15 27.09 10.79
C VAL A 61 -1.96 25.59 10.68
N GLU A 62 -1.66 24.95 11.80
CA GLU A 62 -1.49 23.51 11.86
C GLU A 62 -2.71 22.76 11.29
N GLY A 63 -2.48 21.72 10.48
CA GLY A 63 -3.53 20.97 9.80
C GLY A 63 -4.16 21.66 8.59
N ILE A 64 -3.83 22.93 8.30
CA ILE A 64 -4.35 23.67 7.13
C ILE A 64 -3.22 24.15 6.21
N GLY A 65 -2.14 24.71 6.78
CA GLY A 65 -1.06 25.36 6.05
C GLY A 65 -1.12 26.90 6.15
N MET A 66 -0.56 27.60 5.16
CA MET A 66 -0.55 29.07 5.13
C MET A 66 -1.95 29.63 4.86
N VAL A 67 -2.45 30.49 5.75
CA VAL A 67 -3.78 31.09 5.68
C VAL A 67 -3.67 32.61 5.75
N GLU A 68 -4.30 33.30 4.81
CA GLU A 68 -4.45 34.75 4.84
C GLU A 68 -5.51 35.15 5.88
N VAL A 69 -5.11 35.93 6.89
CA VAL A 69 -5.96 36.34 8.00
C VAL A 69 -6.28 37.83 8.05
N GLY A 70 -5.79 38.62 7.08
CA GLY A 70 -6.07 40.05 6.98
C GLY A 70 -7.58 40.35 6.98
N GLY A 71 -8.36 39.56 6.22
CA GLY A 71 -9.82 39.66 6.16
C GLY A 71 -10.56 39.20 7.42
N LEU A 72 -9.87 38.52 8.36
CA LEU A 72 -10.47 37.99 9.58
C LEU A 72 -10.51 39.00 10.72
N LYS A 73 -9.66 40.04 10.68
CA LYS A 73 -9.54 41.08 11.72
C LYS A 73 -10.85 41.82 12.03
N LYS A 74 -11.76 41.88 11.06
CA LYS A 74 -13.08 42.54 11.18
C LYS A 74 -14.09 41.77 12.03
N TYR A 75 -13.82 40.50 12.35
CA TYR A 75 -14.77 39.65 13.06
C TYR A 75 -14.47 39.61 14.57
N PRO A 76 -15.52 39.56 15.42
CA PRO A 76 -15.33 39.49 16.86
C PRO A 76 -14.71 38.16 17.29
N HIS A 77 -14.01 38.18 18.42
CA HIS A 77 -13.38 37.02 19.05
C HIS A 77 -14.28 35.78 19.09
N VAL A 78 -15.55 35.95 19.49
CA VAL A 78 -16.52 34.85 19.62
C VAL A 78 -16.74 34.14 18.28
N LEU A 79 -16.88 34.91 17.18
CA LEU A 79 -17.12 34.34 15.86
C LEU A 79 -15.86 33.67 15.31
N LEU A 80 -14.68 34.27 15.52
CA LEU A 80 -13.40 33.66 15.15
C LEU A 80 -13.16 32.34 15.87
N SER A 81 -13.45 32.29 17.18
CA SER A 81 -13.35 31.09 18.00
C SER A 81 -14.27 29.96 17.50
N GLN A 82 -15.52 30.29 17.16
CA GLN A 82 -16.47 29.32 16.60
C GLN A 82 -16.04 28.82 15.21
N ALA A 83 -15.62 29.73 14.33
CA ALA A 83 -15.16 29.39 12.98
C ALA A 83 -13.89 28.52 13.03
N PHE A 84 -12.94 28.85 13.91
CA PHE A 84 -11.73 28.06 14.11
C PHE A 84 -12.07 26.66 14.64
N ASN A 85 -12.94 26.56 15.65
CA ASN A 85 -13.38 25.28 16.20
C ASN A 85 -14.01 24.39 15.14
N LEU A 86 -14.94 24.94 14.34
CA LEU A 86 -15.58 24.22 13.25
C LEU A 86 -14.55 23.77 12.22
N LYS A 87 -13.64 24.66 11.81
CA LYS A 87 -12.61 24.35 10.81
C LYS A 87 -11.69 23.22 11.27
N MET A 88 -11.23 23.24 12.52
CA MET A 88 -10.35 22.19 13.04
C MET A 88 -11.04 20.84 13.17
N ARG A 89 -12.32 20.83 13.59
CA ARG A 89 -13.13 19.61 13.60
C ARG A 89 -13.31 19.03 12.19
N MET A 90 -13.65 19.88 11.22
CA MET A 90 -13.78 19.44 9.83
C MET A 90 -12.46 18.90 9.27
N THR A 91 -11.33 19.55 9.56
CA THR A 91 -9.99 19.08 9.15
C THR A 91 -9.68 17.71 9.74
N ALA A 92 -9.85 17.53 11.05
CA ALA A 92 -9.59 16.25 11.72
C ALA A 92 -10.48 15.12 11.14
N TYR A 93 -11.75 15.44 10.89
CA TYR A 93 -12.71 14.49 10.34
C TYR A 93 -12.35 14.06 8.91
N CYS A 94 -12.08 15.02 8.02
CA CYS A 94 -11.70 14.73 6.64
C CYS A 94 -10.41 13.90 6.56
N ASN A 95 -9.42 14.18 7.41
CA ASN A 95 -8.18 13.40 7.44
C ASN A 95 -8.44 11.93 7.80
N ASN A 96 -9.30 11.66 8.79
CA ASN A 96 -9.64 10.29 9.19
C ASN A 96 -10.37 9.54 8.06
N ILE A 97 -11.33 10.20 7.40
CA ILE A 97 -12.03 9.61 6.24
C ILE A 97 -11.04 9.30 5.10
N ILE A 98 -10.16 10.26 4.76
CA ILE A 98 -9.20 10.09 3.66
C ILE A 98 -8.27 8.92 3.95
N ASP A 99 -7.76 8.82 5.18
CA ASP A 99 -6.90 7.71 5.59
C ASP A 99 -7.62 6.37 5.48
N LEU A 100 -8.86 6.29 5.99
CA LEU A 100 -9.68 5.08 5.87
C LEU A 100 -9.94 4.70 4.39
N HIS A 101 -10.24 5.68 3.53
CA HIS A 101 -10.42 5.45 2.10
C HIS A 101 -9.18 4.85 1.46
N LEU A 102 -8.02 5.44 1.79
CA LEU A 102 -6.75 5.07 1.21
C LEU A 102 -6.38 3.65 1.63
N GLN A 103 -6.51 3.34 2.92
CA GLN A 103 -6.25 2.00 3.45
C GLN A 103 -7.17 0.96 2.80
N LEU A 104 -8.46 1.24 2.68
CA LEU A 104 -9.41 0.34 2.01
C LEU A 104 -9.09 0.17 0.53
N SER A 105 -8.76 1.26 -0.16
CA SER A 105 -8.42 1.26 -1.58
C SER A 105 -7.16 0.45 -1.86
N VAL A 106 -6.11 0.63 -1.06
CA VAL A 106 -4.86 -0.14 -1.16
C VAL A 106 -5.11 -1.61 -0.84
N SER A 107 -5.90 -1.91 0.20
CA SER A 107 -6.24 -3.28 0.55
C SER A 107 -7.01 -3.99 -0.58
N ASN A 108 -8.00 -3.33 -1.18
CA ASN A 108 -8.74 -3.88 -2.32
C ASN A 108 -7.83 -4.04 -3.55
N LEU A 109 -6.95 -3.08 -3.81
CA LEU A 109 -5.99 -3.16 -4.91
C LEU A 109 -5.13 -4.42 -4.76
N VAL A 110 -4.46 -4.59 -3.62
CA VAL A 110 -3.53 -5.71 -3.38
C VAL A 110 -4.24 -7.06 -3.29
N ASN A 111 -5.39 -7.12 -2.61
CA ASN A 111 -6.03 -8.39 -2.28
C ASN A 111 -7.08 -8.84 -3.30
N LYS A 112 -7.53 -7.98 -4.22
CA LYS A 112 -8.58 -8.32 -5.19
C LYS A 112 -8.18 -7.96 -6.61
N ASP A 113 -7.81 -6.69 -6.83
CA ASP A 113 -7.54 -6.21 -8.18
C ASP A 113 -6.25 -6.84 -8.75
N PHE A 114 -5.19 -6.91 -7.95
CA PHE A 114 -3.92 -7.55 -8.32
C PHE A 114 -4.07 -9.05 -8.61
N GLU A 115 -4.85 -9.77 -7.80
CA GLU A 115 -5.12 -11.19 -8.05
C GLU A 115 -5.78 -11.39 -9.42
N MET A 116 -6.79 -10.58 -9.72
CA MET A 116 -7.48 -10.64 -11.00
C MET A 116 -6.57 -10.26 -12.17
N GLU A 117 -5.71 -9.26 -11.99
CA GLU A 117 -4.74 -8.84 -13.01
C GLU A 117 -3.70 -9.93 -13.29
N ILE A 118 -3.16 -10.59 -12.25
CA ILE A 118 -2.27 -11.76 -12.39
C ILE A 118 -2.98 -12.90 -13.12
N MET A 119 -4.21 -13.23 -12.71
CA MET A 119 -4.97 -14.30 -13.36
C MET A 119 -5.24 -13.98 -14.83
N ASN A 120 -5.55 -12.72 -15.16
CA ASN A 120 -5.74 -12.30 -16.54
C ASN A 120 -4.45 -12.33 -17.36
N GLU A 121 -3.30 -11.99 -16.77
CA GLU A 121 -2.00 -12.06 -17.46
C GLU A 121 -1.60 -13.52 -17.76
N LEU A 122 -1.88 -14.43 -16.82
CA LEU A 122 -1.50 -15.85 -16.93
C LEU A 122 -2.48 -16.73 -17.70
N LEU A 123 -3.78 -16.48 -17.53
CA LEU A 123 -4.89 -17.33 -18.01
C LEU A 123 -5.82 -16.59 -18.98
N GLY A 124 -5.60 -15.30 -19.25
CA GLY A 124 -6.49 -14.50 -20.06
C GLY A 124 -6.52 -14.91 -21.54
N PRO A 125 -7.64 -14.70 -22.24
CA PRO A 125 -7.85 -15.13 -23.62
C PRO A 125 -6.87 -14.50 -24.63
N ASN A 126 -6.31 -13.34 -24.29
CA ASN A 126 -5.37 -12.60 -25.15
C ASN A 126 -3.90 -13.01 -24.95
N ASN A 127 -3.59 -13.74 -23.87
CA ASN A 127 -2.24 -14.10 -23.44
C ASN A 127 -2.05 -15.63 -23.40
N GLY A 128 -2.65 -16.34 -24.36
CA GLY A 128 -2.58 -17.80 -24.45
C GLY A 128 -1.13 -18.29 -24.40
N GLY A 129 -0.76 -18.96 -23.31
CA GLY A 129 0.62 -19.37 -23.08
C GLY A 129 1.30 -18.72 -21.86
N GLY A 130 0.63 -17.88 -21.06
CA GLY A 130 1.24 -17.19 -19.92
C GLY A 130 1.97 -18.14 -18.96
N ILE A 131 1.28 -19.20 -18.54
CA ILE A 131 1.84 -20.25 -17.68
C ILE A 131 2.93 -21.03 -18.43
N GLU A 132 2.72 -21.37 -19.68
CA GLU A 132 3.64 -22.13 -20.51
C GLU A 132 4.98 -21.40 -20.68
N ARG A 133 4.96 -20.07 -20.86
CA ARG A 133 6.15 -19.21 -20.90
C ARG A 133 6.85 -19.13 -19.55
N MET A 134 6.11 -19.07 -18.44
CA MET A 134 6.72 -19.11 -17.10
C MET A 134 7.40 -20.45 -16.80
N LEU A 135 6.88 -21.54 -17.37
CA LEU A 135 7.44 -22.88 -17.24
C LEU A 135 8.50 -23.20 -18.31
N GLU A 136 8.77 -22.28 -19.23
CA GLU A 136 9.79 -22.47 -20.26
C GLU A 136 11.18 -22.50 -19.62
N GLU A 137 11.86 -23.63 -19.78
CA GLU A 137 13.18 -23.80 -19.19
C GLU A 137 14.23 -22.95 -19.91
N PRO A 138 15.10 -22.24 -19.18
CA PRO A 138 16.20 -21.50 -19.81
C PRO A 138 17.14 -22.44 -20.58
N PRO A 139 17.60 -22.06 -21.80
CA PRO A 139 18.44 -22.92 -22.64
C PRO A 139 19.71 -23.41 -21.93
N SER A 140 20.29 -22.58 -21.05
CA SER A 140 21.48 -22.93 -20.27
C SER A 140 21.23 -24.06 -19.27
N ILE A 141 20.02 -24.15 -18.71
CA ILE A 141 19.62 -25.22 -17.80
C ILE A 141 19.25 -26.48 -18.60
N ALA A 142 18.55 -26.32 -19.73
CA ALA A 142 18.22 -27.42 -20.63
C ALA A 142 19.46 -28.21 -21.08
N VAL A 143 20.52 -27.50 -21.48
CA VAL A 143 21.80 -28.11 -21.88
C VAL A 143 22.46 -28.84 -20.71
N LYS A 144 22.45 -28.26 -19.50
CA LYS A 144 22.99 -28.91 -18.30
C LYS A 144 22.22 -30.18 -17.96
N ARG A 145 20.88 -30.14 -18.00
CA ARG A 145 20.02 -31.31 -17.76
C ARG A 145 20.30 -32.41 -18.78
N GLN A 146 20.40 -32.09 -20.06
CA GLN A 146 20.73 -33.08 -21.09
C GLN A 146 22.11 -33.72 -20.88
N LYS A 147 23.14 -32.93 -20.53
CA LYS A 147 24.47 -33.46 -20.22
C LYS A 147 24.42 -34.41 -19.02
N LEU A 148 23.70 -34.03 -17.96
CA LEU A 148 23.54 -34.85 -16.77
C LEU A 148 22.82 -36.17 -17.06
N ILE A 149 21.72 -36.14 -17.82
CA ILE A 149 21.00 -37.35 -18.26
C ILE A 149 21.93 -38.30 -19.01
N LYS A 150 22.76 -37.78 -19.93
CA LYS A 150 23.75 -38.59 -20.67
C LYS A 150 24.79 -39.21 -19.74
N SER A 151 25.32 -38.45 -18.78
CA SER A 151 26.29 -38.97 -17.80
C SER A 151 25.67 -40.05 -16.90
N ILE A 152 24.44 -39.84 -16.41
CA ILE A 152 23.71 -40.84 -15.62
C ILE A 152 23.49 -42.13 -16.41
N LYS A 153 23.10 -42.02 -17.69
CA LYS A 153 22.93 -43.19 -18.57
C LYS A 153 24.23 -44.00 -18.67
N LYS A 154 25.36 -43.34 -18.95
CA LYS A 154 26.67 -44.00 -19.03
C LYS A 154 27.08 -44.66 -17.71
N LEU A 155 26.81 -44.02 -16.57
CA LEU A 155 27.11 -44.60 -15.26
C LEU A 155 26.28 -45.86 -14.99
N LYS A 156 25.01 -45.89 -15.41
CA LYS A 156 24.16 -47.10 -15.32
C LYS A 156 24.71 -48.24 -16.18
N GLU A 157 25.09 -47.96 -17.42
CA GLU A 157 25.70 -48.93 -18.33
C GLU A 157 27.04 -49.46 -17.77
N SER A 158 27.88 -48.57 -17.24
CA SER A 158 29.15 -48.97 -16.61
C SER A 158 28.94 -49.83 -15.36
N LYS A 159 27.91 -49.55 -14.55
CA LYS A 159 27.56 -50.39 -13.40
C LYS A 159 27.23 -51.81 -13.83
N GLU A 160 26.43 -51.98 -14.88
CA GLU A 160 26.06 -53.32 -15.39
C GLU A 160 27.29 -54.11 -15.85
N VAL A 161 28.24 -53.46 -16.53
CA VAL A 161 29.50 -54.11 -16.95
C VAL A 161 30.33 -54.54 -15.74
N VAL A 162 30.46 -53.67 -14.72
CA VAL A 162 31.20 -54.01 -13.50
C VAL A 162 30.53 -55.17 -12.75
N CYS A 163 29.19 -55.18 -12.65
CA CYS A 163 28.47 -56.31 -12.06
C CYS A 163 28.79 -57.63 -12.77
N LYS A 164 28.78 -57.66 -14.12
CA LYS A 164 29.15 -58.87 -14.88
C LYS A 164 30.57 -59.34 -14.59
N ILE A 165 31.54 -58.41 -14.55
CA ILE A 165 32.93 -58.73 -14.21
C ILE A 165 33.03 -59.31 -12.80
N MET A 166 32.29 -58.75 -11.84
CA MET A 166 32.25 -59.26 -10.47
C MET A 166 31.67 -60.68 -10.43
N ASP A 167 30.54 -60.92 -11.11
CA ASP A 167 29.90 -62.24 -11.18
C ASP A 167 30.85 -63.28 -11.81
N ASP A 168 31.54 -62.92 -12.90
CA ASP A 168 32.53 -63.80 -13.55
C ASP A 168 33.71 -64.15 -12.61
N MET A 169 34.21 -63.19 -11.83
CA MET A 169 35.27 -63.45 -10.84
C MET A 169 34.80 -64.37 -9.71
N PHE A 170 33.56 -64.19 -9.22
CA PHE A 170 32.99 -65.06 -8.19
C PHE A 170 32.83 -66.50 -8.69
N ASN A 171 32.30 -66.68 -9.90
CA ASN A 171 32.18 -68.00 -10.52
C ASN A 171 33.56 -68.67 -10.67
N TYR A 172 34.58 -67.94 -11.12
CA TYR A 172 35.93 -68.49 -11.28
C TYR A 172 36.57 -68.90 -9.93
N ALA A 173 36.29 -68.18 -8.86
CA ALA A 173 36.75 -68.52 -7.51
C ALA A 173 36.07 -69.78 -6.95
N GLU A 174 34.79 -70.02 -7.25
CA GLU A 174 34.10 -71.28 -6.87
C GLU A 174 34.66 -72.50 -7.62
N TYR A 175 35.17 -72.35 -8.85
CA TYR A 175 35.79 -73.44 -9.60
C TYR A 175 37.19 -73.86 -9.09
N LEU A 176 37.83 -73.06 -8.23
CA LEU A 176 39.18 -73.29 -7.70
C LEU A 176 39.20 -73.86 -6.27
N VAL A 177 38.02 -74.14 -5.69
CA VAL A 177 37.81 -74.81 -4.38
C VAL A 177 37.27 -76.21 -4.61
#